data_AF-A0A1C3F786-F1
#
_entry.id   AF-A0A1C3F786-F1
#
_cell.length_a   1.000
_cell.length_b   1.000
_cell.length_c   1.000
_cell.angle_alpha   90.00
_cell.angle_beta   90.00
_cell.angle_gamma   90.00
#
_symmetry.space_group_name_H-M   'P 1'
#
loop_
_entity.id
_entity.type
_entity.pdbx_description
1 polymer ?
#
loop_
_entity_poly.entity_id
_entity_poly.type
_entity_poly.pdbx_seq_one_letter_code
_entity_poly.pdbx_strand_id
1 'polypeptide(L)'
;MSLKKKLAMAVVTTTAGAAIMAAGSFALFTSTATNADNTFTAGTVVVTDKTVGKVVAQEVNFANLAPGDGKTLKMTVKNEGTLDEWVMIDQDSTIASEDGALFEGAKPIVLTPAQTPKLLAPGESVDLDIDYLFPLEADDTYQAAIGSFNVVVDAVQARNNTNSAGDGPVSW
;
A
#
# COMPACT_ATOMS: atom_id res chain seq x y z
N MET A 1 35.43 -21.67 49.71
CA MET A 1 34.20 -20.86 49.50
C MET A 1 33.06 -21.48 50.28
N SER A 2 32.41 -20.74 51.19
CA SER A 2 31.26 -21.25 51.95
C SER A 2 30.03 -21.43 51.06
N LEU A 3 29.12 -22.34 51.41
CA LEU A 3 27.90 -22.61 50.66
C LEU A 3 27.07 -21.35 50.43
N LYS A 4 27.03 -20.42 51.41
CA LYS A 4 26.38 -19.11 51.30
C LYS A 4 26.97 -18.25 50.18
N LYS A 5 28.30 -18.23 50.02
CA LYS A 5 28.97 -17.49 48.93
C LYS A 5 28.71 -18.13 47.57
N LYS A 6 28.65 -19.47 47.50
CA LYS A 6 28.30 -20.19 46.26
C LYS A 6 26.85 -19.93 45.84
N LEU A 7 25.91 -19.93 46.79
CA LEU A 7 24.51 -19.63 46.52
C LEU A 7 24.31 -18.19 46.07
N ALA A 8 24.96 -17.23 46.75
CA ALA A 8 24.90 -15.82 46.37
C ALA A 8 25.46 -15.58 44.96
N MET A 9 26.59 -16.21 44.62
CA MET A 9 27.17 -16.13 43.27
C MET A 9 26.22 -16.73 42.22
N ALA A 10 25.58 -17.88 42.50
CA ALA A 10 24.64 -18.50 41.59
C ALA A 10 23.44 -17.58 41.29
N VAL A 11 22.83 -16.98 42.33
CA VAL A 11 21.72 -16.04 42.17
C VAL A 11 22.14 -14.85 41.31
N VAL A 12 23.28 -14.21 41.62
CA VAL A 12 23.78 -13.07 40.85
C VAL A 12 23.99 -13.43 39.38
N THR A 13 24.58 -14.59 39.08
CA THR A 13 24.82 -15.02 37.70
C THR A 13 23.54 -15.33 36.94
N THR A 14 22.55 -15.95 37.57
CA THR A 14 21.26 -16.27 36.92
C THR A 14 20.45 -15.00 36.66
N THR A 15 20.41 -14.07 37.61
CA THR A 15 19.70 -12.78 37.42
C THR A 15 20.38 -11.93 36.34
N ALA A 16 21.72 -11.89 36.31
CA ALA A 16 22.45 -11.19 35.26
C ALA A 16 22.21 -11.81 33.88
N GLY A 17 22.22 -13.15 33.78
CA GLY A 17 21.91 -13.85 32.53
C GLY A 17 20.48 -13.58 32.04
N ALA A 18 19.49 -13.62 32.94
CA ALA A 18 18.11 -13.31 32.61
C ALA A 18 17.94 -11.83 32.18
N ALA A 19 18.64 -10.90 32.81
CA ALA A 19 18.61 -9.49 32.44
C ALA A 19 19.22 -9.25 31.04
N ILE A 20 20.31 -9.94 30.69
CA ILE A 20 20.92 -9.84 29.35
C ILE A 20 19.97 -10.40 28.28
N MET A 21 19.32 -11.53 28.54
CA MET A 21 18.33 -12.08 27.60
C MET A 21 17.11 -11.16 27.45
N ALA A 22 16.58 -10.63 28.56
CA ALA A 22 15.48 -9.67 28.51
C ALA A 22 15.85 -8.39 27.76
N ALA A 23 17.06 -7.86 27.98
CA ALA A 23 17.56 -6.67 27.28
C ALA A 23 17.80 -6.94 25.78
N GLY A 24 18.32 -8.13 25.44
CA GLY A 24 18.52 -8.55 24.05
C GLY A 24 17.20 -8.75 23.30
N SER A 25 16.21 -9.40 23.93
CA SER A 25 14.87 -9.53 23.36
C SER A 25 14.18 -8.17 23.22
N PHE A 26 14.27 -7.29 24.23
CA PHE A 26 13.72 -5.94 24.13
C PHE A 26 14.35 -5.15 22.97
N ALA A 27 15.68 -5.19 22.82
CA ALA A 27 16.37 -4.53 21.70
C ALA A 27 15.97 -5.09 20.32
N LEU A 28 15.74 -6.40 20.22
CA LEU A 28 15.25 -7.04 18.99
C LEU A 28 13.84 -6.55 18.61
N PHE A 29 12.97 -6.33 19.60
CA PHE A 29 11.58 -5.89 19.37
C PHE A 29 11.39 -4.37 19.33
N THR A 30 12.36 -3.56 19.81
CA THR A 30 12.27 -2.08 19.75
C THR A 30 13.06 -1.45 18.60
N SER A 31 13.68 -2.24 17.73
CA SER A 31 14.35 -1.72 16.54
C SER A 31 13.30 -1.19 15.54
N THR A 32 12.86 0.05 15.72
CA THR A 32 12.11 0.78 14.70
C THR A 32 13.11 1.30 13.67
N ALA A 33 13.29 0.56 12.59
CA ALA A 33 14.04 1.06 11.43
C ALA A 33 13.14 2.04 10.66
N THR A 34 13.60 3.28 10.47
CA THR A 34 12.96 4.20 9.53
C THR A 34 13.40 3.80 8.11
N ASN A 35 12.45 3.37 7.28
CA ASN A 35 12.70 2.95 5.91
C ASN A 35 12.88 4.18 5.00
N ALA A 36 14.10 4.72 4.96
CA ALA A 36 14.44 5.94 4.22
C ALA A 36 14.42 5.77 2.69
N ASP A 37 14.50 4.53 2.19
CA ASP A 37 14.67 4.22 0.76
C ASP A 37 13.37 3.77 0.06
N ASN A 38 12.22 4.01 0.68
CA ASN A 38 10.94 3.65 0.09
C ASN A 38 10.59 4.66 -1.03
N THR A 39 10.99 4.34 -2.25
CA THR A 39 10.89 5.24 -3.40
C THR A 39 9.50 5.13 -4.02
N PHE A 40 8.52 5.78 -3.39
CA PHE A 40 7.16 5.88 -3.91
C PHE A 40 7.03 7.09 -4.84
N THR A 41 6.93 6.86 -6.15
CA THR A 41 6.72 7.95 -7.11
C THR A 41 5.24 8.07 -7.43
N ALA A 42 4.59 9.19 -7.09
CA ALA A 42 3.24 9.50 -7.57
C ALA A 42 3.27 9.62 -9.11
N GLY A 43 2.40 8.88 -9.80
CA GLY A 43 2.31 8.86 -11.26
C GLY A 43 1.24 9.80 -11.80
N THR A 44 1.36 10.12 -13.09
CA THR A 44 0.34 10.85 -13.84
C THR A 44 -0.16 9.98 -14.98
N VAL A 45 -1.47 9.77 -15.02
CA VAL A 45 -2.18 9.10 -16.12
C VAL A 45 -2.75 10.14 -17.04
N VAL A 46 -2.44 10.03 -18.32
CA VAL A 46 -3.06 10.85 -19.37
C VAL A 46 -4.14 10.02 -20.05
N VAL A 47 -5.38 10.47 -19.97
CA VAL A 47 -6.49 9.93 -20.75
C VAL A 47 -6.63 10.77 -22.02
N THR A 48 -6.38 10.14 -23.17
CA THR A 48 -6.55 10.77 -24.48
C THR A 48 -7.72 10.10 -25.18
N ASP A 49 -8.86 10.80 -25.20
CA ASP A 49 -10.09 10.52 -25.96
C ASP A 49 -10.47 9.03 -26.07
N LYS A 50 -11.10 8.49 -25.01
CA LYS A 50 -11.56 7.09 -24.98
C LYS A 50 -13.08 7.00 -25.04
N THR A 51 -13.60 6.32 -26.06
CA THR A 51 -15.03 5.98 -26.14
C THR A 51 -15.43 5.03 -25.00
N VAL A 52 -14.57 4.04 -24.67
CA VAL A 52 -14.64 3.13 -23.49
C VAL A 52 -13.23 2.54 -23.26
N GLY A 53 -12.80 2.34 -22.01
CA GLY A 53 -11.78 1.31 -21.69
C GLY A 53 -10.79 1.65 -20.59
N LYS A 54 -10.08 0.60 -20.14
CA LYS A 54 -9.08 0.64 -19.06
C LYS A 54 -7.81 1.37 -19.49
N VAL A 55 -7.22 2.16 -18.60
CA VAL A 55 -5.89 2.73 -18.73
C VAL A 55 -5.00 2.11 -17.66
N VAL A 56 -3.91 1.45 -18.07
CA VAL A 56 -2.88 0.98 -17.14
C VAL A 56 -2.02 2.18 -16.77
N ALA A 57 -2.03 2.56 -15.50
CA ALA A 57 -1.58 3.86 -15.04
C ALA A 57 -0.11 3.86 -14.60
N GLN A 58 0.29 2.90 -13.75
CA GLN A 58 1.60 2.93 -13.12
C GLN A 58 1.89 1.62 -12.38
N GLU A 59 3.12 1.13 -12.49
CA GLU A 59 3.66 0.12 -11.57
C GLU A 59 4.14 0.81 -10.29
N VAL A 60 3.53 0.46 -9.16
CA VAL A 60 3.93 0.90 -7.83
C VAL A 60 4.72 -0.22 -7.17
N ASN A 61 5.92 0.09 -6.68
CA ASN A 61 6.81 -0.87 -6.05
C ASN A 61 6.84 -0.64 -4.53
N PHE A 62 6.77 -1.74 -3.78
CA PHE A 62 6.96 -1.80 -2.35
C PHE A 62 8.23 -2.56 -2.03
N ALA A 63 9.07 -1.98 -1.17
CA ALA A 63 10.23 -2.63 -0.59
C ALA A 63 10.41 -2.16 0.85
N ASN A 64 11.08 -2.98 1.68
CA ASN A 64 11.43 -2.60 3.05
C ASN A 64 10.24 -2.01 3.83
N LEU A 65 9.06 -2.65 3.79
CA LEU A 65 7.94 -2.24 4.65
C LEU A 65 8.05 -2.91 6.01
N ALA A 66 7.72 -2.16 7.06
CA ALA A 66 7.59 -2.68 8.42
C ALA A 66 6.13 -2.99 8.74
N PRO A 67 5.83 -4.04 9.52
CA PRO A 67 4.47 -4.33 9.96
C PRO A 67 3.80 -3.09 10.59
N GLY A 68 2.60 -2.75 10.12
CA GLY A 68 1.88 -1.54 10.51
C GLY A 68 2.09 -0.33 9.60
N ASP A 69 3.03 -0.37 8.65
CA ASP A 69 3.18 0.68 7.66
C ASP A 69 1.92 0.78 6.79
N GLY A 70 1.39 1.99 6.63
CA GLY A 70 0.26 2.26 5.77
C GLY A 70 0.22 3.72 5.35
N LYS A 71 -0.20 3.96 4.10
CA LYS A 71 -0.27 5.31 3.52
C LYS A 71 -1.25 5.36 2.36
N THR A 72 -1.77 6.55 2.10
CA THR A 72 -2.52 6.86 0.89
C THR A 72 -1.56 7.16 -0.26
N LEU A 73 -1.66 6.36 -1.32
CA LEU A 73 -1.04 6.59 -2.62
C LEU A 73 -1.97 7.47 -3.44
N LYS A 74 -1.40 8.47 -4.12
CA LYS A 74 -2.15 9.39 -4.98
C LYS A 74 -1.78 9.17 -6.42
N MET A 75 -2.78 8.90 -7.25
CA MET A 75 -2.67 8.80 -8.70
C MET A 75 -3.31 10.01 -9.34
N THR A 76 -2.54 10.87 -10.00
CA THR A 76 -3.12 11.99 -10.73
C THR A 76 -3.60 11.52 -12.09
N VAL A 77 -4.89 11.69 -12.38
CA VAL A 77 -5.50 11.41 -13.69
C VAL A 77 -5.82 12.74 -14.36
N LYS A 78 -5.39 12.90 -15.61
CA LYS A 78 -5.64 14.09 -16.43
C LYS A 78 -6.46 13.72 -17.67
N ASN A 79 -7.53 14.48 -17.91
CA ASN A 79 -8.31 14.39 -19.15
C ASN A 79 -7.68 15.33 -20.20
N GLU A 80 -7.04 14.77 -21.23
CA GLU A 80 -6.56 15.53 -22.40
C GLU A 80 -7.46 15.36 -23.64
N GLY A 81 -8.62 14.72 -23.46
CA GLY A 81 -9.66 14.62 -24.47
C GLY A 81 -10.40 15.94 -24.70
N THR A 82 -11.45 15.87 -25.51
CA THR A 82 -12.29 17.03 -25.88
C THR A 82 -13.67 17.02 -25.22
N LEU A 83 -14.00 15.95 -24.49
CA LEU A 83 -15.27 15.74 -23.82
C LEU A 83 -15.05 15.43 -22.33
N ASP A 84 -16.08 15.66 -21.53
CA ASP A 84 -16.06 15.29 -20.12
C ASP A 84 -15.97 13.76 -19.98
N GLU A 85 -15.18 13.30 -19.01
CA GLU A 85 -14.93 11.87 -18.76
C GLU A 85 -15.18 11.53 -17.29
N TRP A 86 -15.85 10.40 -17.05
CA TRP A 86 -15.90 9.76 -15.74
C TRP A 86 -14.67 8.88 -15.58
N VAL A 87 -13.99 9.02 -14.44
CA VAL A 87 -12.84 8.19 -14.08
C VAL A 87 -13.00 7.57 -12.69
N MET A 88 -12.50 6.35 -12.53
CA MET A 88 -12.42 5.64 -11.25
C MET A 88 -11.30 4.61 -11.31
N ILE A 89 -10.78 4.20 -10.16
CA ILE A 89 -9.86 3.05 -10.11
C ILE A 89 -10.67 1.77 -10.31
N ASP A 90 -10.25 0.95 -11.28
CA ASP A 90 -10.74 -0.41 -11.46
C ASP A 90 -10.11 -1.28 -10.36
N GLN A 91 -10.89 -1.53 -9.31
CA GLN A 91 -10.42 -2.28 -8.15
C GLN A 91 -10.00 -3.70 -8.53
N ASP A 92 -10.82 -4.41 -9.31
CA ASP A 92 -10.59 -5.81 -9.63
C ASP A 92 -9.31 -5.98 -10.45
N SER A 93 -9.08 -5.13 -11.44
CA SER A 93 -7.88 -5.18 -12.27
C SER A 93 -6.63 -4.69 -11.52
N THR A 94 -6.79 -3.73 -10.61
CA THR A 94 -5.70 -3.25 -9.74
C THR A 94 -5.25 -4.37 -8.80
N ILE A 95 -6.18 -5.02 -8.10
CA ILE A 95 -5.89 -6.14 -7.18
C ILE A 95 -5.37 -7.36 -7.96
N ALA A 96 -5.92 -7.66 -9.13
CA ALA A 96 -5.45 -8.77 -9.97
C ALA A 96 -4.02 -8.57 -10.53
N SER A 97 -3.47 -7.36 -10.40
CA SER A 97 -2.11 -7.03 -10.84
C SER A 97 -1.06 -7.06 -9.72
N GLU A 98 -1.46 -7.39 -8.50
CA GLU A 98 -0.56 -7.60 -7.37
C GLU A 98 0.45 -8.72 -7.69
N ASP A 99 1.73 -8.44 -7.45
CA ASP A 99 2.83 -9.36 -7.68
C ASP A 99 3.87 -9.26 -6.56
N GLY A 100 4.53 -10.38 -6.27
CA GLY A 100 5.59 -10.47 -5.28
C GLY A 100 5.15 -10.84 -3.86
N ALA A 101 6.13 -11.22 -3.05
CA ALA A 101 5.94 -11.86 -1.74
C ALA A 101 5.17 -10.99 -0.72
N LEU A 102 5.15 -9.66 -0.88
CA LEU A 102 4.36 -8.78 -0.01
C LEU A 102 2.83 -8.94 -0.19
N PHE A 103 2.37 -9.47 -1.32
CA PHE A 103 0.95 -9.72 -1.60
C PHE A 103 0.55 -11.20 -1.44
N GLU A 104 1.50 -12.05 -1.06
CA GLU A 104 1.27 -13.47 -0.84
C GLU A 104 1.24 -13.82 0.66
N GLY A 105 0.94 -15.09 0.97
CA GLY A 105 1.01 -15.61 2.33
C GLY A 105 -0.21 -15.32 3.20
N ALA A 106 -0.03 -15.46 4.52
CA ALA A 106 -1.14 -15.41 5.48
C ALA A 106 -1.52 -13.98 5.91
N LYS A 107 -0.60 -13.02 5.77
CA LYS A 107 -0.74 -11.62 6.22
C LYS A 107 -0.20 -10.64 5.16
N PRO A 108 -0.70 -10.70 3.91
CA PRO A 108 -0.23 -9.83 2.84
C PRO A 108 -0.61 -8.37 3.11
N ILE A 109 0.03 -7.46 2.38
CA ILE A 109 -0.44 -6.08 2.24
C ILE A 109 -1.86 -6.08 1.69
N VAL A 110 -2.69 -5.20 2.21
CA VAL A 110 -4.05 -4.98 1.71
C VAL A 110 -4.10 -3.64 0.99
N LEU A 111 -4.54 -3.65 -0.26
CA LEU A 111 -4.86 -2.46 -1.04
C LEU A 111 -6.35 -2.12 -0.87
N THR A 112 -6.66 -0.83 -0.75
CA THR A 112 -8.03 -0.31 -0.69
C THR A 112 -8.13 0.89 -1.64
N PRO A 113 -8.40 0.64 -2.94
CA PRO A 113 -8.59 1.71 -3.92
C PRO A 113 -9.89 2.49 -3.70
N ALA A 114 -9.87 3.81 -3.86
CA ALA A 114 -11.07 4.63 -3.74
C ALA A 114 -12.09 4.32 -4.85
N GLN A 115 -13.32 4.00 -4.45
CA GLN A 115 -14.42 3.60 -5.33
C GLN A 115 -15.42 4.74 -5.62
N THR A 116 -14.93 5.98 -5.64
CA THR A 116 -15.77 7.16 -5.91
C THR A 116 -15.51 7.68 -7.32
N PRO A 117 -16.49 7.61 -8.23
CA PRO A 117 -16.35 8.15 -9.57
C PRO A 117 -16.07 9.65 -9.54
N LYS A 118 -15.21 10.12 -10.43
CA LYS A 118 -14.90 11.55 -10.60
C LYS A 118 -15.19 11.98 -12.03
N LEU A 119 -15.88 13.11 -12.18
CA LEU A 119 -16.10 13.75 -13.47
C LEU A 119 -14.96 14.74 -13.73
N LEU A 120 -14.31 14.62 -14.88
CA LEU A 120 -13.23 15.53 -15.31
C LEU A 120 -13.63 16.21 -16.61
N ALA A 121 -13.63 17.55 -16.59
CA ALA A 121 -13.73 18.33 -17.81
C ALA A 121 -12.43 18.25 -18.65
N PRO A 122 -12.47 18.58 -19.96
CA PRO A 122 -11.27 18.68 -20.79
C PRO A 122 -10.20 19.58 -20.17
N GLY A 123 -8.98 19.04 -20.05
CA GLY A 123 -7.82 19.71 -19.47
C GLY A 123 -7.74 19.65 -17.94
N GLU A 124 -8.75 19.10 -17.26
CA GLU A 124 -8.77 18.95 -15.81
C GLU A 124 -7.93 17.77 -15.33
N SER A 125 -7.51 17.80 -14.07
CA SER A 125 -6.84 16.69 -13.40
C SER A 125 -7.42 16.46 -12.02
N VAL A 126 -7.51 15.20 -11.60
CA VAL A 126 -7.95 14.80 -10.26
C VAL A 126 -6.97 13.77 -9.69
N ASP A 127 -6.81 13.76 -8.37
CA ASP A 127 -6.14 12.66 -7.68
C ASP A 127 -7.15 11.57 -7.32
N LEU A 128 -6.80 10.33 -7.61
CA LEU A 128 -7.46 9.12 -7.14
C LEU A 128 -6.58 8.47 -6.07
N ASP A 129 -7.20 8.17 -4.93
CA ASP A 129 -6.50 7.68 -3.75
C ASP A 129 -6.54 6.14 -3.70
N ILE A 130 -5.43 5.52 -3.30
CA ILE A 130 -5.31 4.10 -3.00
C ILE A 130 -4.62 3.96 -1.67
N ASP A 131 -5.34 3.47 -0.66
CA ASP A 131 -4.72 3.18 0.62
C ASP A 131 -4.03 1.81 0.56
N TYR A 132 -2.85 1.71 1.15
CA TYR A 132 -2.25 0.41 1.49
C TYR A 132 -2.05 0.30 2.99
N LEU A 133 -2.19 -0.92 3.50
CA LEU A 133 -1.87 -1.25 4.87
C LEU A 133 -1.12 -2.58 4.92
N PHE A 134 0.08 -2.55 5.49
CA PHE A 134 0.81 -3.77 5.85
C PHE A 134 0.41 -4.19 7.27
N PRO A 135 -0.17 -5.39 7.49
CA PRO A 135 -0.70 -5.77 8.80
C PRO A 135 0.34 -5.75 9.92
N LEU A 136 -0.05 -5.28 11.12
CA LEU A 136 0.80 -5.34 12.33
C LEU A 136 1.16 -6.78 12.75
N GLU A 137 0.35 -7.74 12.34
CA GLU A 137 0.54 -9.16 12.63
C GLU A 137 1.41 -9.88 11.59
N ALA A 138 1.96 -9.16 10.60
CA ALA A 138 2.87 -9.76 9.63
C ALA A 138 4.14 -10.27 10.33
N ASP A 139 4.52 -11.51 10.03
CA ASP A 139 5.66 -12.18 10.65
C ASP A 139 6.96 -11.94 9.85
N ASP A 140 8.05 -12.52 10.34
CA ASP A 140 9.39 -12.38 9.75
C ASP A 140 9.49 -12.97 8.32
N THR A 141 8.48 -13.70 7.82
CA THR A 141 8.51 -14.22 6.43
C THR A 141 8.43 -13.10 5.39
N TYR A 142 7.93 -11.93 5.79
CA TYR A 142 7.88 -10.73 4.95
C TYR A 142 9.13 -9.85 5.08
N GLN A 143 10.14 -10.26 5.87
CA GLN A 143 11.35 -9.48 6.04
C GLN A 143 12.10 -9.32 4.71
N ALA A 144 12.36 -8.06 4.32
CA ALA A 144 12.95 -7.70 3.02
C ALA A 144 12.14 -8.18 1.80
N ALA A 145 10.88 -8.59 2.00
CA ALA A 145 9.99 -8.90 0.90
C ALA A 145 9.73 -7.65 0.06
N ILE A 146 9.48 -7.90 -1.22
CA ILE A 146 9.10 -6.90 -2.20
C ILE A 146 7.76 -7.28 -2.81
N GLY A 147 7.09 -6.30 -3.38
CA GLY A 147 5.90 -6.51 -4.17
C GLY A 147 5.64 -5.31 -5.06
N SER A 148 4.90 -5.51 -6.12
CA SER A 148 4.41 -4.43 -6.96
C SER A 148 2.96 -4.65 -7.31
N PHE A 149 2.31 -3.59 -7.79
CA PHE A 149 1.00 -3.69 -8.39
C PHE A 149 0.85 -2.59 -9.43
N ASN A 150 -0.06 -2.79 -10.38
CA ASN A 150 -0.45 -1.77 -11.32
C ASN A 150 -1.71 -1.06 -10.85
N VAL A 151 -1.72 0.27 -10.91
CA VAL A 151 -2.97 1.02 -10.81
C VAL A 151 -3.68 0.93 -12.15
N VAL A 152 -4.94 0.50 -12.15
CA VAL A 152 -5.77 0.46 -13.36
C VAL A 152 -6.91 1.43 -13.20
N VAL A 153 -7.10 2.33 -14.16
CA VAL A 153 -8.14 3.37 -14.13
C VAL A 153 -9.14 3.09 -15.24
N ASP A 154 -10.42 3.00 -14.89
CA ASP A 154 -11.51 3.06 -15.85
C ASP A 154 -11.78 4.50 -16.22
N ALA A 155 -11.88 4.77 -17.53
CA ALA A 155 -12.24 6.08 -18.05
C ALA A 155 -13.27 5.93 -19.17
N VAL A 156 -14.39 6.64 -19.04
CA VAL A 156 -15.49 6.64 -20.00
C VAL A 156 -16.03 8.04 -20.24
N GLN A 157 -16.39 8.36 -21.48
CA GLN A 157 -17.03 9.64 -21.79
C GLN A 157 -18.34 9.81 -21.01
N ALA A 158 -18.57 10.99 -20.43
CA ALA A 158 -19.76 11.28 -19.63
C ALA A 158 -21.01 11.55 -20.47
N ARG A 159 -20.80 12.04 -21.71
CA ARG A 159 -21.89 12.36 -22.64
C ARG A 159 -22.70 11.11 -22.99
N ASN A 160 -23.98 11.12 -22.67
CA ASN A 160 -24.92 9.99 -22.83
C ASN A 160 -24.61 8.73 -22.01
N ASN A 161 -23.64 8.80 -21.09
CA ASN A 161 -23.31 7.70 -20.18
C ASN A 161 -23.48 8.09 -18.72
N THR A 162 -23.83 9.34 -18.38
CA THR A 162 -24.08 9.73 -16.99
C THR A 162 -25.40 9.16 -16.49
N ASN A 163 -25.40 8.56 -15.30
CA ASN A 163 -26.60 7.98 -14.69
C ASN A 163 -27.61 9.07 -14.27
N SER A 164 -28.83 8.68 -13.89
CA SER A 164 -29.87 9.65 -13.51
C SER A 164 -29.60 10.42 -12.20
N ALA A 165 -28.70 9.92 -11.35
CA ALA A 165 -28.31 10.59 -10.10
C ALA A 165 -27.19 11.64 -10.33
N GLY A 166 -26.47 11.56 -11.45
CA GLY A 166 -25.37 12.47 -11.79
C GLY A 166 -24.08 12.22 -11.01
N ASP A 167 -23.94 11.07 -10.35
CA ASP A 167 -22.81 10.70 -9.49
C ASP A 167 -21.88 9.63 -10.09
N GLY A 168 -22.14 9.21 -11.33
CA GLY A 168 -21.29 8.28 -12.05
C GLY A 168 -21.85 7.86 -13.41
N PRO A 169 -21.15 6.98 -14.13
CA PRO A 169 -21.60 6.46 -15.41
C PRO A 169 -22.65 5.34 -15.26
N VAL A 170 -23.37 5.05 -16.34
CA VAL A 170 -24.30 3.93 -16.48
C VAL A 170 -23.54 2.63 -16.74
N SER A 171 -22.44 2.71 -17.49
CA SER A 171 -21.50 1.61 -17.72
C SER A 171 -20.05 2.11 -17.76
N TRP A 172 -19.16 1.32 -17.17
CA TRP A 172 -17.71 1.46 -17.26
C TRP A 172 -17.15 0.71 -18.47
#